data_AF-A0A0L8FXK1-F1
#
_entry.id   AF-A0A0L8FXK1-F1
#
_cell.length_a   1.000
_cell.length_b   1.000
_cell.length_c   1.000
_cell.angle_alpha   90.00
_cell.angle_beta   90.00
_cell.angle_gamma   90.00
#
_symmetry.space_group_name_H-M   'P 1'
#
loop_
_entity.id
_entity.type
_entity.pdbx_description
1 polymer ?
#
loop_
_entity_poly.entity_id
_entity_poly.type
_entity_poly.pdbx_seq_one_letter_code
_entity_poly.pdbx_strand_id
1 'polypeptide(L)'
;MNEHRLPKICLYGELSDGKHPRGATLRRYKDQLKSTLKSTNIEHAHWEDISANRPLWRHTIKTGSADFEKARVARAELKRRERKQRLLLPKPTPSIPCPQCP
;
A
#
# COMPACT_ATOMS: atom_id res chain seq x y z
N MET A 1 -27.79 -8.43 -9.51
CA MET A 1 -27.60 -7.79 -8.17
C MET A 1 -27.94 -6.31 -8.31
N ASN A 2 -28.98 -5.83 -7.62
CA ASN A 2 -29.52 -4.46 -7.79
C ASN A 2 -28.46 -3.38 -7.48
N GLU A 3 -28.46 -2.29 -8.24
CA GLU A 3 -27.46 -1.21 -8.17
C GLU A 3 -27.51 -0.42 -6.86
N HIS A 4 -28.71 -0.25 -6.30
CA HIS A 4 -28.93 0.56 -5.09
C HIS A 4 -28.66 -0.18 -3.78
N ARG A 5 -28.09 -1.39 -3.81
CA ARG A 5 -27.77 -2.12 -2.57
C ARG A 5 -26.48 -1.56 -1.97
N LEU A 6 -26.51 -1.26 -0.68
CA LEU A 6 -25.37 -0.73 0.08
C LEU A 6 -24.05 -1.49 -0.17
N PRO A 7 -23.99 -2.83 -0.18
CA PRO A 7 -22.73 -3.53 -0.43
C PRO A 7 -22.12 -3.24 -1.81
N LYS A 8 -22.94 -3.09 -2.85
CA LYS A 8 -22.48 -2.76 -4.20
C LYS A 8 -22.01 -1.31 -4.27
N ILE A 9 -22.75 -0.39 -3.65
CA ILE A 9 -22.36 1.03 -3.55
C ILE A 9 -21.02 1.16 -2.82
N CYS A 10 -20.84 0.50 -1.67
CA CYS A 10 -19.58 0.55 -0.93
C CYS A 10 -18.42 -0.09 -1.72
N LEU A 11 -18.65 -1.23 -2.37
CA LEU A 11 -17.59 -1.96 -3.08
C LEU A 11 -17.06 -1.19 -4.30
N TYR A 12 -17.96 -0.52 -5.03
CA TYR A 12 -17.63 0.24 -6.23
C TYR A 12 -17.53 1.75 -6.00
N GLY A 13 -17.76 2.20 -4.76
CA GLY A 13 -17.61 3.58 -4.35
C GLY A 13 -16.18 4.06 -4.53
N GLU A 14 -16.05 5.29 -5.02
CA GLU A 14 -14.79 5.97 -5.22
C GLU A 14 -14.35 6.65 -3.92
N LEU A 15 -13.03 6.67 -3.70
CA LEU A 15 -12.44 7.33 -2.55
C LEU A 15 -12.68 8.83 -2.63
N SER A 16 -13.29 9.41 -1.59
CA SER A 16 -13.60 10.84 -1.53
C SER A 16 -12.38 11.73 -1.38
N ASP A 17 -11.34 11.25 -0.67
CA ASP A 17 -10.10 11.99 -0.41
C ASP A 17 -8.89 11.06 -0.46
N GLY A 18 -7.80 11.52 -1.08
CA GLY A 18 -6.56 10.75 -1.20
C GLY A 18 -5.68 11.20 -2.37
N LYS A 19 -4.37 10.97 -2.22
CA LYS A 19 -3.41 11.25 -3.30
C LYS A 19 -3.60 10.24 -4.43
N HIS A 20 -3.85 10.71 -5.64
CA HIS A 20 -3.83 9.91 -6.85
C HIS A 20 -2.97 10.59 -7.93
N PRO A 21 -2.41 9.82 -8.88
CA PRO A 21 -1.71 10.40 -10.02
C PRO A 21 -2.63 11.34 -10.81
N ARG A 22 -2.09 12.49 -11.26
CA ARG A 22 -2.84 13.41 -12.12
C ARG A 22 -3.29 12.66 -13.39
N GLY A 23 -4.58 12.78 -13.72
CA GLY A 23 -5.19 12.11 -14.87
C GLY A 23 -5.65 10.66 -14.63
N ALA A 24 -5.40 10.08 -13.45
CA ALA A 24 -5.95 8.77 -13.09
C ALA A 24 -7.35 8.90 -12.47
N THR A 25 -8.21 7.89 -12.71
CA THR A 25 -9.50 7.78 -12.05
C THR A 25 -9.36 7.58 -10.54
N LEU A 26 -10.35 8.04 -9.77
CA LEU A 26 -10.38 7.83 -8.33
C LEU A 26 -10.35 6.33 -7.99
N ARG A 27 -9.64 5.99 -6.93
CA ARG A 27 -9.48 4.60 -6.50
C ARG A 27 -10.78 4.09 -5.88
N ARG A 28 -11.26 2.92 -6.29
CA ARG A 28 -12.42 2.28 -5.67
C ARG A 28 -12.03 1.37 -4.53
N TYR A 29 -12.96 1.08 -3.62
CA TYR A 29 -12.73 0.13 -2.54
C TYR A 29 -12.30 -1.26 -3.05
N LYS A 30 -12.92 -1.75 -4.13
CA LYS A 30 -12.50 -3.00 -4.82
C LYS A 30 -11.03 -2.99 -5.25
N ASP A 31 -10.51 -1.85 -5.72
CA ASP A 31 -9.11 -1.75 -6.17
C ASP A 31 -8.14 -1.80 -4.99
N GLN A 32 -8.52 -1.22 -3.85
CA GLN A 32 -7.78 -1.36 -2.61
C GLN A 32 -7.74 -2.83 -2.15
N LEU A 33 -8.86 -3.54 -2.17
CA LEU A 33 -8.90 -4.97 -1.82
C LEU A 33 -7.96 -5.80 -2.70
N LYS A 34 -8.02 -5.65 -4.02
CA LYS A 34 -7.10 -6.33 -4.96
C LYS A 34 -5.64 -6.02 -4.64
N SER A 35 -5.34 -4.76 -4.34
CA SER A 35 -3.98 -4.32 -3.97
C SER A 35 -3.50 -4.97 -2.68
N THR A 36 -4.37 -5.07 -1.67
CA THR A 36 -4.05 -5.70 -0.40
C THR A 36 -3.82 -7.20 -0.57
N LEU A 37 -4.69 -7.91 -1.31
CA LEU A 37 -4.53 -9.34 -1.58
C LEU A 37 -3.19 -9.65 -2.27
N LYS A 38 -2.81 -8.85 -3.28
CA LYS A 38 -1.50 -8.98 -3.93
C LYS A 38 -0.35 -8.77 -2.95
N SER A 39 -0.47 -7.80 -2.04
CA SER A 39 0.57 -7.52 -1.04
C SER A 39 0.73 -8.62 0.01
N THR A 40 -0.31 -9.43 0.23
CA THR A 40 -0.28 -10.60 1.12
C THR A 40 0.00 -11.91 0.39
N ASN A 41 0.47 -11.85 -0.86
CA ASN A 41 0.76 -13.01 -1.71
C ASN A 41 -0.46 -13.91 -1.99
N ILE A 42 -1.66 -13.33 -2.03
CA ILE A 42 -2.89 -14.02 -2.40
C ILE A 42 -3.27 -13.59 -3.81
N GLU A 43 -3.31 -14.53 -4.74
CA GLU A 43 -3.68 -14.23 -6.12
C GLU A 43 -5.18 -13.97 -6.25
N HIS A 44 -5.52 -12.87 -6.92
CA HIS A 44 -6.91 -12.46 -7.14
C HIS A 44 -7.73 -13.39 -8.05
N ALA A 45 -7.09 -14.34 -8.75
CA ALA A 45 -7.80 -15.34 -9.56
C ALA A 45 -8.25 -16.53 -8.72
N HIS A 46 -7.46 -16.91 -7.71
CA HIS A 46 -7.66 -18.14 -6.92
C HIS A 46 -8.25 -17.90 -5.53
N TRP A 47 -8.49 -16.65 -5.14
CA TRP A 47 -8.97 -16.33 -3.79
C TRP A 47 -10.36 -16.93 -3.48
N GLU A 48 -11.23 -17.09 -4.48
CA GLU A 48 -12.55 -17.71 -4.31
C GLU A 48 -12.41 -19.20 -3.94
N ASP A 49 -11.54 -19.92 -4.64
CA ASP A 49 -11.24 -21.33 -4.38
C ASP A 49 -10.65 -21.53 -2.97
N ILE A 50 -9.71 -20.67 -2.58
CA ILE A 50 -9.11 -20.67 -1.24
C ILE A 50 -10.18 -20.35 -0.19
N SER A 51 -11.09 -19.42 -0.48
CA SER A 51 -12.15 -18.99 0.45
C SER A 51 -13.23 -20.04 0.68
N ALA A 52 -13.45 -20.93 -0.29
CA ALA A 52 -14.39 -22.06 -0.17
C ALA A 52 -13.98 -23.00 0.96
N ASN A 53 -12.67 -23.20 1.17
CA ASN A 53 -12.14 -23.94 2.32
C ASN A 53 -11.85 -22.98 3.48
N ARG A 54 -12.78 -22.91 4.44
CA ARG A 54 -12.72 -21.96 5.57
C ARG A 54 -11.44 -22.09 6.43
N PRO A 55 -10.98 -23.29 6.82
CA PRO A 55 -9.68 -23.46 7.49
C PRO A 55 -8.50 -22.93 6.66
N LEU A 56 -8.43 -23.31 5.37
CA LEU A 56 -7.36 -22.89 4.48
C LEU A 56 -7.33 -21.36 4.33
N TRP A 57 -8.49 -20.74 4.12
CA TRP A 57 -8.64 -19.28 4.07
C TRP A 57 -8.05 -18.57 5.30
N ARG A 58 -8.42 -19.03 6.49
CA ARG A 58 -7.93 -18.44 7.75
C ARG A 58 -6.41 -18.57 7.88
N HIS A 59 -5.88 -19.73 7.50
CA HIS A 59 -4.45 -19.98 7.51
C HIS A 59 -3.71 -19.06 6.54
N THR A 60 -4.12 -19.02 5.27
CA THR A 60 -3.51 -18.20 4.22
C THR A 60 -3.52 -16.72 4.55
N ILE A 61 -4.65 -16.20 5.05
CA ILE A 61 -4.74 -14.79 5.45
C ILE A 61 -3.82 -14.48 6.63
N LYS A 62 -3.74 -15.35 7.63
CA LYS A 62 -2.87 -15.16 8.80
C LYS A 62 -1.40 -15.10 8.38
N THR A 63 -0.97 -16.05 7.56
CA THR A 63 0.40 -16.14 7.05
C THR A 63 0.73 -14.93 6.17
N GLY A 64 -0.11 -14.63 5.17
CA GLY A 64 0.10 -13.50 4.27
C GLY A 64 0.12 -12.15 4.99
N SER A 65 -0.70 -11.97 6.03
CA SER A 65 -0.70 -10.75 6.84
C SER A 65 0.57 -10.62 7.69
N ALA A 66 1.04 -11.72 8.29
CA ALA A 66 2.28 -11.71 9.07
C ALA A 66 3.49 -11.38 8.19
N ASP A 67 3.56 -11.94 6.98
CA ASP A 67 4.67 -11.68 6.06
C ASP A 67 4.63 -10.26 5.47
N PHE A 68 3.44 -9.76 5.16
CA PHE A 68 3.24 -8.36 4.79
C PHE A 68 3.76 -7.43 5.89
N GLU A 69 3.43 -7.70 7.15
CA GLU A 69 3.83 -6.86 8.28
C GLU A 69 5.35 -6.91 8.51
N LYS A 70 5.97 -8.10 8.45
CA LYS A 70 7.43 -8.24 8.49
C LYS A 70 8.10 -7.40 7.41
N ALA A 71 7.62 -7.49 6.16
CA ALA A 71 8.15 -6.71 5.05
C ALA A 71 7.94 -5.20 5.25
N ARG A 72 6.80 -4.79 5.82
CA ARG A 72 6.50 -3.40 6.14
C ARG A 72 7.48 -2.83 7.18
N VAL A 73 7.73 -3.58 8.25
CA VAL A 73 8.69 -3.22 9.30
C VAL A 73 10.10 -3.13 8.74
N ALA A 74 10.56 -4.16 8.01
CA ALA A 74 11.90 -4.16 7.41
C ALA A 74 12.13 -2.96 6.47
N ARG A 75 11.14 -2.60 5.64
CA ARG A 75 11.21 -1.38 4.80
C ARG A 75 11.29 -0.11 5.63
N ALA A 76 10.58 -0.02 6.75
CA ALA A 76 10.63 1.14 7.64
C ALA A 76 12.00 1.27 8.32
N GLU A 77 12.57 0.15 8.77
CA GLU A 77 13.91 0.09 9.36
C GLU A 77 15.00 0.48 8.37
N LEU A 78 14.94 -0.01 7.13
CA LEU A 78 15.86 0.36 6.07
C LEU A 78 15.84 1.88 5.83
N LYS A 79 14.64 2.45 5.64
CA LYS A 79 14.48 3.92 5.49
C LYS A 79 15.01 4.70 6.69
N ARG A 80 14.84 4.16 7.90
CA ARG A 80 15.38 4.79 9.12
C ARG A 80 16.91 4.74 9.15
N ARG A 81 17.53 3.63 8.74
CA ARG A 81 18.98 3.48 8.61
C ARG A 81 19.56 4.43 7.58
N GLU A 82 18.96 4.52 6.39
CA GLU A 82 19.37 5.45 5.33
C GLU A 82 19.34 6.90 5.81
N ARG A 83 18.28 7.30 6.53
CA ARG A 83 18.18 8.64 7.12
C ARG A 83 19.31 8.90 8.12
N LYS A 84 19.63 7.94 8.99
CA LYS A 84 20.75 8.06 9.94
C LYS A 84 22.09 8.18 9.21
N GLN A 85 22.35 7.35 8.20
CA GLN A 85 23.58 7.42 7.41
C GLN A 85 23.72 8.77 6.70
N ARG A 86 22.62 9.30 6.13
CA ARG A 86 22.61 10.61 5.49
C ARG A 86 22.92 11.76 6.45
N LEU A 87 22.59 11.63 7.74
CA LEU A 87 22.93 12.62 8.75
C LEU A 87 24.42 12.57 9.15
N LEU A 88 25.07 11.42 8.99
CA LEU A 88 26.51 11.26 9.25
C LEU A 88 27.37 11.71 8.06
N LEU A 89 26.81 11.71 6.85
CA LEU A 89 27.49 12.19 5.66
C LEU A 89 27.64 13.73 5.69
N PRO A 90 28.80 14.27 5.26
CA PRO A 90 28.97 15.70 5.07
C PRO A 90 27.86 16.22 4.16
N LYS A 91 27.22 17.33 4.56
CA LYS A 91 26.26 17.99 3.68
C LYS A 91 27.03 18.48 2.44
N PRO A 92 26.54 18.21 1.22
CA PRO A 92 27.17 18.75 0.03
C PRO A 92 27.17 20.28 0.11
N THR A 93 28.27 20.89 -0.32
CA THR A 93 28.36 22.35 -0.42
C THR A 93 27.26 22.84 -1.36
N PRO A 94 26.48 23.87 -0.98
CA PRO A 94 25.47 24.42 -1.86
C PRO A 94 26.16 24.95 -3.13
N SER A 95 25.76 24.45 -4.30
CA SER A 95 26.31 24.88 -5.59
C SER A 95 25.72 26.21 -6.07
N ILE A 96 24.62 26.65 -5.45
CA ILE A 96 23.93 27.89 -5.78
C ILE A 96 24.33 28.93 -4.73
N PRO A 97 25.08 29.98 -5.11
CA PRO A 97 25.44 31.05 -4.20
C PRO A 97 24.20 31.83 -3.77
N CYS A 98 24.16 32.26 -2.50
CA CYS A 98 23.09 33.12 -2.01
C CYS A 98 23.29 34.54 -2.56
N PRO A 99 22.30 35.15 -3.23
CA PRO A 99 22.43 36.50 -3.77
C PRO A 99 22.44 37.60 -2.70
N GLN A 100 22.24 37.26 -1.41
CA GLN A 100 22.10 38.20 -0.30
C GLN A 100 23.09 37.96 0.86
N CYS A 101 23.87 36.87 0.81
CA CYS A 101 24.96 36.67 1.76
C CYS A 101 26.28 37.03 1.06
N PRO A 102 27.16 37.85 1.65
CA PRO A 102 28.51 38.07 1.13
C PRO A 102 29.35 36.79 1.17
#